data_AF-A0A353CYV6-F1
#
_entry.id   AF-A0A353CYV6-F1
#
_cell.length_a   1.000
_cell.length_b   1.000
_cell.length_c   1.000
_cell.angle_alpha   90.00
_cell.angle_beta   90.00
_cell.angle_gamma   90.00
#
_symmetry.space_group_name_H-M   'P 1'
#
loop_
_entity.id
_entity.type
_entity.pdbx_description
1 polymer ?
#
loop_
_entity_poly.entity_id
_entity_poly.type
_entity_poly.pdbx_seq_one_letter_code
_entity_poly.pdbx_strand_id
1 'polypeptide(L)'
;RTVDEMGVLLTLTVSPDDMGQVIGRQGATAKSVRTLLRVIGAKNNARVNLKINEPEGSDRGSAPAEATKTEEVSEEAPTQSVEEAIDDLNL
;
A
#
# COMPACT_ATOMS: atom_id res chain seq x y z
N ARG A 1 -8.30 15.01 3.19
CA ARG A 1 -8.37 13.68 3.84
C ARG A 1 -9.77 13.14 3.60
N THR A 2 -9.92 12.20 2.67
CA THR A 2 -11.14 11.39 2.48
C THR A 2 -10.87 10.02 3.07
N VAL A 3 -11.78 9.54 3.92
CA VAL A 3 -11.68 8.24 4.58
C VAL A 3 -12.88 7.46 4.08
N ASP A 4 -12.63 6.37 3.37
CA ASP A 4 -13.68 5.46 2.90
C ASP A 4 -13.73 4.23 3.83
N GLU A 5 -14.85 3.52 3.84
CA GLU A 5 -15.09 2.36 4.70
C GLU A 5 -14.12 1.18 4.49
N MET A 6 -13.30 1.21 3.43
CA MET A 6 -12.29 0.17 3.13
C MET A 6 -10.85 0.70 3.05
N GLY A 7 -10.61 2.01 3.20
CA GLY A 7 -9.26 2.55 3.07
C GLY A 7 -9.10 4.06 3.19
N VAL A 8 -7.84 4.49 3.30
CA VAL A 8 -7.43 5.90 3.41
C VAL A 8 -6.53 6.27 2.23
N LEU A 9 -6.95 7.24 1.43
CA LEU A 9 -6.11 7.84 0.40
C LEU A 9 -5.43 9.10 0.95
N LEU A 10 -4.12 9.05 1.10
CA LEU A 10 -3.30 10.21 1.43
C LEU A 10 -2.76 10.80 0.14
N THR A 11 -3.06 12.07 -0.10
CA THR A 11 -2.43 12.86 -1.15
C THR A 11 -1.39 13.77 -0.50
N LEU A 12 -0.14 13.64 -0.92
CA LEU A 12 0.97 14.49 -0.51
C LEU A 12 1.26 15.48 -1.63
N THR A 13 0.99 16.74 -1.37
CA THR A 13 1.41 17.83 -2.27
C THR A 13 2.79 18.28 -1.86
N VAL A 14 3.74 18.29 -2.79
CA VAL A 14 5.14 18.62 -2.54
C VAL A 14 5.57 19.73 -3.48
N SER A 15 6.44 20.62 -3.00
CA SER A 15 7.09 21.64 -3.84
C SER A 15 8.04 21.00 -4.85
N PRO A 16 8.28 21.61 -6.03
CA PRO A 16 9.17 21.04 -7.05
C PRO A 16 10.60 20.78 -6.53
N ASP A 17 11.10 21.68 -5.68
CA ASP A 17 12.45 21.63 -5.11
C ASP A 17 12.63 20.44 -4.14
N ASP A 18 11.55 20.00 -3.50
CA ASP A 18 11.57 18.94 -2.49
C ASP A 18 11.25 17.56 -3.08
N MET A 19 10.70 17.49 -4.31
CA MET A 19 10.31 16.22 -4.95
C MET A 19 11.48 15.23 -5.05
N GLY A 20 12.69 15.73 -5.34
CA GLY A 20 13.90 14.89 -5.39
C GLY A 20 14.22 14.24 -4.04
N GLN A 21 13.96 14.94 -2.93
CA GLN A 21 14.18 14.42 -1.58
C GLN A 21 13.09 13.44 -1.16
N VAL A 22 11.83 13.74 -1.49
CA VAL A 22 10.67 12.91 -1.14
C VAL A 22 10.69 11.58 -1.89
N ILE A 23 11.02 11.58 -3.19
CA ILE A 23 11.20 10.34 -3.95
C ILE A 23 12.47 9.63 -3.49
N GLY A 24 13.57 10.38 -3.32
CA GLY A 24 14.89 9.84 -3.00
C GLY A 24 15.54 9.12 -4.19
N ARG A 25 16.78 8.66 -4.00
CA ARG A 25 17.52 7.93 -5.04
C ARG A 25 16.76 6.64 -5.42
N GLN A 26 16.41 6.48 -6.69
CA GLN A 26 15.63 5.34 -7.20
C GLN A 26 14.30 5.09 -6.46
N GLY A 27 13.70 6.12 -5.85
CA GLY A 27 12.45 5.95 -5.10
C GLY A 27 12.62 5.32 -3.71
N ALA A 28 13.85 5.19 -3.18
CA ALA A 28 14.10 4.52 -1.90
C ALA A 28 13.34 5.15 -0.72
N THR A 29 13.25 6.49 -0.68
CA THR A 29 12.53 7.21 0.38
C THR A 29 11.03 6.94 0.26
N ALA A 30 10.44 7.12 -0.93
CA ALA A 30 9.03 6.86 -1.16
C ALA A 30 8.62 5.40 -0.88
N LYS A 31 9.49 4.44 -1.23
CA LYS A 31 9.29 3.01 -0.93
C LYS A 31 9.26 2.74 0.57
N SER A 32 10.19 3.32 1.31
CA SER A 32 10.27 3.18 2.77
C SER A 32 9.02 3.75 3.46
N VAL A 33 8.58 4.93 3.03
CA VAL A 33 7.34 5.55 3.52
C VAL A 33 6.12 4.65 3.24
N ARG A 34 6.00 4.09 2.03
CA ARG A 34 4.90 3.17 1.70
C ARG A 34 4.89 1.91 2.58
N THR A 35 6.06 1.33 2.85
CA THR A 35 6.17 0.18 3.75
C THR A 35 5.68 0.53 5.16
N LEU A 36 6.09 1.68 5.70
CA LEU A 36 5.62 2.14 7.01
C LEU A 36 4.11 2.35 7.04
N LEU A 37 3.55 2.98 5.99
CA LEU A 37 2.11 3.17 5.87
C LEU A 37 1.35 1.83 5.79
N ARG A 38 1.93 0.81 5.14
CA ARG A 38 1.32 -0.54 5.08
C ARG A 38 1.28 -1.20 6.45
N VAL A 39 2.34 -1.08 7.25
CA VAL A 39 2.38 -1.61 8.62
C VAL A 39 1.36 -0.90 9.51
N ILE A 40 1.30 0.43 9.44
CA ILE A 40 0.33 1.22 10.22
C ILE A 40 -1.11 0.93 9.76
N GLY A 41 -1.33 0.77 8.46
CA GLY A 41 -2.63 0.41 7.90
C GLY A 41 -3.11 -0.96 8.38
N ALA A 42 -2.24 -1.97 8.31
CA ALA A 42 -2.55 -3.32 8.79
C ALA A 42 -2.93 -3.33 10.29
N LYS A 43 -2.25 -2.54 11.13
CA LYS A 43 -2.59 -2.43 12.55
C LYS A 43 -3.97 -1.80 12.81
N ASN A 44 -4.46 -0.97 11.90
CA ASN A 44 -5.74 -0.28 12.04
C ASN A 44 -6.84 -0.90 11.16
N ASN A 45 -6.60 -2.09 10.58
CA ASN A 45 -7.48 -2.74 9.60
C ASN A 45 -7.89 -1.80 8.45
N ALA A 46 -6.99 -0.91 8.04
CA ALA A 46 -7.26 0.10 7.02
C ALA A 46 -6.23 0.02 5.89
N ARG A 47 -6.69 -0.02 4.63
CA ARG A 47 -5.80 0.00 3.46
C ARG A 47 -5.36 1.42 3.18
N VAL A 48 -4.05 1.71 3.27
CA VAL A 48 -3.53 3.08 3.11
C VAL A 48 -2.81 3.21 1.77
N ASN A 49 -3.29 4.12 0.92
CA ASN A 49 -2.66 4.46 -0.35
C ASN A 49 -2.07 5.87 -0.30
N LEU A 50 -0.85 6.03 -0.81
CA LEU A 50 -0.16 7.31 -0.90
C LEU A 50 -0.06 7.73 -2.37
N LYS A 51 -0.61 8.90 -2.70
CA LYS A 51 -0.41 9.62 -3.96
C LYS A 51 0.46 10.84 -3.72
N ILE A 52 1.54 10.98 -4.47
CA ILE A 52 2.38 12.18 -4.43
C ILE A 52 1.98 13.03 -5.63
N ASN A 53 1.53 14.25 -5.39
CA ASN A 53 1.14 15.17 -6.44
C ASN A 53 2.38 15.94 -6.92
N GLU A 54 2.69 15.79 -8.20
CA GLU A 54 3.80 16.48 -8.83
C GLU A 54 3.33 17.85 -9.34
N PRO A 55 3.98 18.96 -8.94
CA PRO A 55 3.61 20.29 -9.40
C PRO A 55 3.89 20.46 -10.90
N GLU A 56 3.05 21.21 -11.61
CA GLU A 56 3.19 21.43 -13.06
C GLU A 56 4.58 21.99 -13.41
N GLY A 57 5.34 21.24 -14.22
CA GLY A 57 6.62 21.70 -14.76
C GLY A 57 7.84 20.80 -14.53
N SER A 58 7.73 19.65 -13.86
CA SER A 58 8.84 18.69 -13.79
C SER A 58 8.78 17.68 -14.93
N ASP A 59 9.48 18.01 -16.02
CA ASP A 59 9.85 17.12 -17.13
C ASP A 59 10.82 16.01 -16.68
N ARG A 60 10.43 15.17 -15.72
CA ARG A 60 11.12 13.89 -15.48
C ARG A 60 10.25 12.80 -16.09
N GLY A 61 10.59 12.50 -17.34
CA GLY A 61 9.92 11.58 -18.25
C GLY A 61 9.07 10.53 -17.57
N SER A 62 7.83 10.44 -18.06
CA SER A 62 6.88 9.35 -17.85
C SER A 62 7.61 8.00 -17.88
N ALA A 63 8.08 7.54 -16.72
CA ALA A 63 8.36 6.13 -16.54
C ALA A 63 6.99 5.47 -16.60
N PRO A 64 6.79 4.47 -17.50
CA PRO A 64 5.50 3.80 -17.58
C PRO A 64 5.15 3.36 -16.17
N ALA A 65 3.95 3.73 -15.73
CA ALA A 65 3.41 3.28 -14.46
C ALA A 65 3.58 1.77 -14.42
N GLU A 66 4.65 1.32 -13.76
CA GLU A 66 4.88 -0.08 -13.50
C GLU A 66 3.74 -0.41 -12.57
N ALA A 67 2.71 -1.02 -13.16
CA ALA A 67 1.58 -1.57 -12.48
C ALA A 67 2.18 -2.43 -11.38
N THR A 68 2.28 -1.84 -10.19
CA THR A 68 2.51 -2.59 -8.98
C THR A 68 1.26 -3.42 -8.93
N LYS A 69 1.38 -4.65 -9.46
CA LYS A 69 0.46 -5.75 -9.29
C LYS A 69 0.23 -5.79 -7.80
N THR A 70 -0.83 -5.10 -7.40
CA THR A 70 -1.37 -5.21 -6.07
C THR A 70 -1.85 -6.62 -6.12
N GLU A 71 -1.04 -7.53 -5.57
CA GLU A 71 -1.51 -8.84 -5.20
C GLU A 71 -2.78 -8.57 -4.41
N GLU A 72 -3.90 -8.81 -5.08
CA GLU A 72 -5.16 -9.14 -4.45
C GLU A 72 -4.81 -10.28 -3.52
N VAL A 73 -4.47 -9.93 -2.28
CA VAL A 73 -4.61 -10.86 -1.18
C VAL A 73 -6.11 -11.02 -1.08
N SER A 74 -6.63 -12.00 -1.83
CA SER A 74 -7.91 -12.62 -1.58
C SER A 74 -7.90 -12.98 -0.12
N GLU A 75 -8.61 -12.18 0.65
CA GLU A 75 -8.87 -12.40 2.06
C GLU A 75 -9.92 -13.51 2.12
N GLU A 76 -9.54 -14.72 1.73
CA GLU A 76 -10.24 -15.92 2.14
C GLU A 76 -9.81 -16.20 3.57
N ALA A 77 -10.68 -15.82 4.50
CA ALA A 77 -10.58 -16.20 5.90
C ALA A 77 -10.41 -17.73 6.01
N PRO A 78 -9.51 -18.24 6.88
CA PRO A 78 -9.49 -19.65 7.20
C PRO A 78 -10.61 -19.92 8.21
N THR A 79 -11.78 -20.33 7.73
CA THR A 79 -12.80 -20.99 8.58
C THR A 79 -13.18 -22.32 7.96
N GLN A 80 -12.25 -23.26 8.00
CA GLN A 80 -12.53 -24.70 7.95
C GLN A 80 -11.67 -25.32 9.05
N SER A 81 -12.13 -25.18 10.29
CA SER A 81 -12.84 -26.22 11.04
C SER A 81 -11.86 -27.30 11.52
N VAL A 82 -11.31 -27.04 12.71
CA VAL A 82 -10.57 -27.99 13.56
C VAL A 82 -11.38 -29.28 13.82
N GLU A 83 -12.68 -29.25 13.53
CA GLU A 83 -13.62 -30.38 13.61
C GLU A 83 -13.29 -31.56 12.67
N GLU A 84 -12.68 -31.33 11.49
CA GLU A 84 -12.36 -32.43 10.56
C GLU A 84 -11.11 -33.24 10.98
N ALA A 85 -10.21 -32.66 11.79
CA ALA A 85 -8.99 -33.35 12.21
C ALA A 85 -9.19 -34.33 13.38
N ILE A 86 -10.37 -34.33 14.00
CA ILE A 86 -10.68 -35.16 15.17
C ILE A 86 -11.30 -36.52 14.74
N ASP A 87 -11.84 -36.63 13.53
CA ASP A 87 -12.44 -37.86 13.01
C ASP A 87 -11.41 -38.87 12.44
N ASP A 88 -10.19 -38.44 12.10
CA ASP A 88 -9.13 -39.34 11.60
C ASP A 88 -8.38 -40.13 12.70
N LEU A 89 -8.72 -39.91 13.97
CA LEU A 89 -8.13 -40.64 15.11
C LEU A 89 -9.12 -41.59 15.81
N ASN A 90 -10.36 -41.67 15.34
CA ASN A 90 -11.38 -42.60 15.83
C ASN A 90 -11.86 -43.57 14.74
N LEU A 91 -10.91 -44.26 14.09
CA LEU A 91 -11.18 -45.54 13.44
C LEU A 91 -10.07 -46.56 13.72
#